data_AF-A0A7S2V605-F1
#
_entry.id   AF-A0A7S2V605-F1
#
_cell.length_a   1.000
_cell.length_b   1.000
_cell.length_c   1.000
_cell.angle_alpha   90.00
_cell.angle_beta   90.00
_cell.angle_gamma   90.00
#
_symmetry.space_group_name_H-M   'P 1'
#
loop_
_entity.id
_entity.type
_entity.pdbx_description
1 polymer ?
#
loop_
_entity_poly.entity_id
_entity_poly.type
_entity_poly.pdbx_seq_one_letter_code
_entity_poly.pdbx_strand_id
1 'polypeptide(L)'
;VNFPSPYKVEGGGNSQLPESMGDFLLTPEVARAAHRILSRSQKPGYLYLQSNCADVAMFMRDLCQKEGFQVAESFEGRKFGLEDWLPANDSAVPETERDKRVAAKMRSTRWTQPSGFGWLAQSPLPLHGRTETEVHQALVTKRPVYRTLLQP
;
A
#
# COMPACT_ATOMS: atom_id res chain seq x y z
N VAL A 1 6.87 -12.69 23.62
CA VAL A 1 8.00 -11.74 23.51
C VAL A 1 7.45 -10.43 23.00
N ASN A 2 7.46 -9.39 23.84
CA ASN A 2 6.99 -8.06 23.46
C ASN A 2 8.20 -7.34 22.84
N PHE A 3 8.23 -7.18 21.52
CA PHE A 3 9.32 -6.46 20.88
C PHE A 3 9.20 -4.97 21.26
N PRO A 4 10.21 -4.39 21.93
CA PRO A 4 10.24 -2.95 22.10
C PRO A 4 10.40 -2.33 20.70
N SER A 5 9.42 -1.52 20.30
CA SER A 5 9.60 -0.58 19.19
C SER A 5 10.91 0.20 19.45
N PRO A 6 11.94 0.14 18.58
CA PRO A 6 13.27 0.62 18.94
C PRO A 6 13.42 2.14 19.01
N TYR A 7 12.35 2.93 18.84
CA TYR A 7 12.46 4.38 18.75
C TYR A 7 11.34 5.07 19.53
N LYS A 8 11.61 5.39 20.80
CA LYS A 8 10.95 6.51 21.47
C LYS A 8 11.78 7.75 21.18
N VAL A 9 11.32 8.58 20.25
CA VAL A 9 11.84 9.95 20.09
C VAL A 9 11.18 10.79 21.17
N GLU A 10 11.99 11.49 21.96
CA GLU A 10 11.50 12.49 22.93
C GLU A 10 10.70 13.55 22.17
N GLY A 11 9.39 13.62 22.41
CA GLY A 11 8.48 14.51 21.66
C GLY A 11 7.17 13.90 21.18
N GLY A 12 6.84 12.65 21.53
CA GLY A 12 5.50 12.07 21.32
C GLY A 12 5.10 11.84 19.85
N GLY A 13 6.03 12.03 18.92
CA GLY A 13 5.89 11.77 17.49
C GLY A 13 6.44 10.40 17.10
N ASN A 14 5.74 9.70 16.22
CA ASN A 14 6.15 8.40 15.70
C ASN A 14 7.27 8.61 14.66
N SER A 15 8.50 8.17 14.92
CA SER A 15 9.71 8.38 14.09
C SER A 15 9.69 7.69 12.72
N GLN A 16 8.62 6.94 12.44
CA GLN A 16 8.42 6.19 11.21
C GLN A 16 7.62 6.97 10.15
N LEU A 17 7.17 8.19 10.47
CA LEU A 17 6.51 9.06 9.51
C LEU A 17 7.55 10.03 8.93
N PRO A 18 7.80 10.00 7.62
CA PRO A 18 8.81 10.83 6.98
C PRO A 18 8.52 12.30 7.26
N GLU A 19 9.53 13.09 7.64
CA GLU A 19 9.36 14.52 7.94
C GLU A 19 9.11 15.34 6.66
N SER A 20 9.63 14.85 5.53
CA SER A 20 9.39 15.37 4.20
C SER A 20 9.02 14.25 3.20
N MET A 21 8.48 14.59 2.02
CA MET A 21 8.26 13.61 0.95
C MET A 21 9.55 12.88 0.51
N GLY A 22 10.72 13.48 0.74
CA GLY A 22 12.02 12.89 0.43
C GLY A 22 12.47 11.79 1.40
N ASP A 23 11.86 11.70 2.58
CA ASP A 23 12.22 10.70 3.59
C ASP A 23 11.31 9.47 3.56
N PHE A 24 10.34 9.43 2.65
CA PHE A 24 9.45 8.29 2.52
C PHE A 24 10.11 7.19 1.69
N LEU A 25 9.90 5.92 2.08
CA LEU A 25 10.49 4.78 1.37
C LEU A 25 10.12 4.75 -0.13
N LEU A 26 8.93 5.26 -0.47
CA LEU A 26 8.48 5.42 -1.84
C LEU A 26 8.44 6.91 -2.23
N THR A 27 9.44 7.35 -2.97
CA THR A 27 9.49 8.70 -3.55
C THR A 27 9.14 8.68 -5.05
N PRO A 28 8.85 9.83 -5.68
CA PRO A 28 8.67 9.90 -7.14
C PRO A 28 9.85 9.29 -7.91
N GLU A 29 11.09 9.52 -7.46
CA GLU A 29 12.31 9.01 -8.10
C GLU A 29 12.39 7.49 -8.03
N VAL A 30 12.04 6.91 -6.86
CA VAL A 30 11.98 5.46 -6.67
C VAL A 30 10.90 4.84 -7.55
N ALA A 31 9.69 5.43 -7.57
CA ALA A 31 8.60 4.97 -8.42
C ALA A 31 9.00 5.01 -9.90
N ARG A 32 9.59 6.11 -10.37
CA ARG A 32 10.05 6.26 -11.77
C ARG A 32 11.20 5.32 -12.13
N ALA A 33 12.10 5.03 -11.19
CA ALA A 33 13.15 4.03 -11.39
C ALA A 33 12.55 2.63 -11.50
N ALA A 34 11.63 2.27 -10.60
CA ALA A 34 10.92 1.00 -10.63
C ALA A 34 10.15 0.81 -11.95
N HIS A 35 9.40 1.83 -12.40
CA HIS A 35 8.70 1.80 -13.68
C HIS A 35 9.65 1.47 -14.82
N ARG A 36 10.76 2.20 -14.96
CA ARG A 36 11.74 1.99 -16.04
C ARG A 36 12.35 0.60 -16.02
N ILE A 37 12.62 0.03 -14.84
CA ILE A 37 13.18 -1.32 -14.70
C ILE A 37 12.14 -2.35 -15.13
N LEU A 38 10.92 -2.23 -14.62
CA LEU A 38 9.85 -3.19 -14.88
C LEU A 38 9.38 -3.14 -16.34
N SER A 39 9.38 -1.98 -17.00
CA SER A 39 9.03 -1.85 -18.43
C SER A 39 10.04 -2.51 -19.39
N ARG A 40 11.29 -2.72 -18.97
CA ARG A 40 12.36 -3.26 -19.83
C ARG A 40 12.42 -4.79 -19.84
N SER A 41 11.63 -5.44 -19.00
CA SER A 41 11.59 -6.89 -18.90
C SER A 41 10.88 -7.50 -20.11
N GLN A 42 11.38 -8.64 -20.61
CA GLN A 42 10.68 -9.44 -21.64
C GLN A 42 9.38 -10.07 -21.12
N LYS A 43 9.25 -10.20 -19.79
CA LYS A 43 8.04 -10.65 -19.10
C LYS A 43 7.34 -9.45 -18.44
N PRO A 44 6.00 -9.50 -18.27
CA PRO A 44 5.27 -8.47 -17.53
C PRO A 44 5.90 -8.24 -16.15
N GLY A 45 6.37 -7.03 -15.90
CA GLY A 45 6.86 -6.61 -14.59
C GLY A 45 5.72 -6.11 -13.72
N TYR A 46 5.75 -6.42 -12.42
CA TYR A 46 4.73 -5.98 -11.48
C TYR A 46 5.36 -5.29 -10.28
N LEU A 47 4.68 -4.25 -9.80
CA LEU A 47 4.96 -3.59 -8.54
C LEU A 47 3.83 -3.91 -7.56
N TYR A 48 4.14 -4.70 -6.53
CA TYR A 48 3.20 -5.05 -5.47
C TYR A 48 3.37 -4.12 -4.27
N LEU A 49 2.34 -3.36 -3.94
CA LEU A 49 2.34 -2.43 -2.82
C LEU A 49 1.38 -2.92 -1.73
N GLN A 50 1.82 -2.82 -0.49
CA GLN A 50 1.01 -3.19 0.68
C GLN A 50 1.24 -2.24 1.85
N SER A 51 0.18 -1.96 2.59
CA SER A 51 0.25 -1.19 3.84
C SER A 51 -0.92 -1.55 4.75
N ASN A 52 -0.69 -1.56 6.07
CA ASN A 52 -1.75 -1.66 7.07
C ASN A 52 -2.40 -0.31 7.41
N CYS A 53 -2.01 0.76 6.71
CA CYS A 53 -2.54 2.11 6.85
C CYS A 53 -3.12 2.53 5.50
N ALA A 54 -4.41 2.82 5.48
CA ALA A 54 -5.19 3.14 4.28
C ALA A 54 -4.59 4.33 3.52
N ASP A 55 -4.28 5.40 4.24
CA ASP A 55 -3.78 6.66 3.66
C ASP A 55 -2.44 6.47 2.99
N VAL A 56 -1.56 5.72 3.65
CA VAL A 56 -0.26 5.35 3.10
C VAL A 56 -0.43 4.50 1.85
N ALA A 57 -1.36 3.55 1.84
CA ALA A 57 -1.65 2.73 0.67
C ALA A 57 -2.13 3.59 -0.51
N MET A 58 -3.13 4.46 -0.27
CA MET A 58 -3.68 5.39 -1.27
C MET A 58 -2.58 6.28 -1.83
N PHE A 59 -1.80 6.92 -0.96
CA PHE A 59 -0.69 7.78 -1.36
C PHE A 59 0.31 7.04 -2.25
N MET A 60 0.73 5.83 -1.85
CA MET A 60 1.68 5.05 -2.64
C MET A 60 1.12 4.69 -4.02
N ARG A 61 -0.16 4.28 -4.09
CA ARG A 61 -0.82 3.97 -5.36
C ARG A 61 -0.90 5.21 -6.25
N ASP A 62 -1.41 6.33 -5.73
CA ASP A 62 -1.57 7.58 -6.47
C ASP A 62 -0.23 8.11 -6.99
N LEU A 63 0.82 8.03 -6.17
CA LEU A 63 2.17 8.39 -6.56
C LEU A 63 2.66 7.53 -7.72
N CYS A 64 2.54 6.20 -7.62
CA CYS A 64 2.91 5.31 -8.71
C CYS A 64 2.08 5.57 -9.98
N GLN A 65 0.78 5.82 -9.87
CA GLN A 65 -0.07 6.13 -11.02
C GLN A 65 0.34 7.44 -11.71
N LYS A 66 0.72 8.47 -10.95
CA LYS A 66 1.29 9.71 -11.50
C LYS A 66 2.61 9.47 -12.26
N GLU A 67 3.36 8.45 -11.86
CA GLU A 67 4.62 8.05 -12.49
C GLU A 67 4.44 7.01 -13.62
N GLY A 68 3.20 6.75 -14.06
CA GLY A 68 2.89 5.96 -15.25
C GLY A 68 2.37 4.55 -14.99
N PHE A 69 2.37 4.08 -13.74
CA PHE A 69 1.85 2.76 -13.41
C PHE A 69 0.33 2.67 -13.61
N GLN A 70 -0.12 1.49 -14.03
CA GLN A 70 -1.53 1.13 -14.14
C GLN A 70 -1.86 -0.03 -13.22
N VAL A 71 -3.14 -0.18 -12.87
CA VAL A 71 -3.60 -1.35 -12.13
C VAL A 71 -3.40 -2.60 -12.98
N ALA A 72 -2.76 -3.62 -12.42
CA ALA A 72 -2.61 -4.90 -13.10
C ALA A 72 -3.94 -5.68 -13.09
N GLU A 73 -4.42 -6.07 -14.27
CA GLU A 73 -5.63 -6.89 -14.42
C GLU A 73 -5.35 -8.40 -14.35
N SER A 74 -4.08 -8.77 -14.31
CA SER A 74 -3.65 -10.16 -14.26
C SER A 74 -2.32 -10.29 -13.54
N PHE A 75 -2.05 -11.49 -13.03
CA PHE A 75 -0.80 -11.86 -12.40
C PHE A 75 -0.46 -13.31 -12.76
N GLU A 76 0.77 -13.54 -13.21
CA GLU A 76 1.26 -14.88 -13.60
C GLU A 76 0.33 -15.65 -14.55
N GLY A 77 -0.30 -14.94 -15.51
CA GLY A 77 -1.19 -15.55 -16.50
C GLY A 77 -2.63 -15.78 -16.01
N ARG A 78 -2.93 -15.52 -14.74
CA ARG A 78 -4.31 -15.50 -14.21
C ARG A 78 -4.88 -14.08 -14.30
N LYS A 79 -6.04 -13.91 -14.95
CA LYS A 79 -6.82 -12.67 -14.87
C LYS A 79 -7.55 -12.58 -13.54
N PHE A 80 -7.58 -11.38 -12.95
CA PHE A 80 -8.33 -11.14 -11.74
C PHE A 80 -9.84 -11.09 -12.03
N GLY A 81 -10.61 -11.78 -11.21
CA GLY A 81 -12.07 -11.75 -11.19
C GLY A 81 -12.60 -10.68 -10.24
N LEU A 82 -13.93 -10.55 -10.17
CA LEU A 82 -14.59 -9.59 -9.27
C LEU A 82 -14.26 -9.90 -7.79
N GLU A 83 -14.10 -11.18 -7.47
CA GLU A 83 -13.79 -11.73 -6.16
C GLU A 83 -12.37 -11.42 -5.67
N ASP A 84 -11.45 -11.09 -6.57
CA ASP A 84 -10.08 -10.74 -6.22
C ASP A 84 -9.97 -9.29 -5.71
N TRP A 85 -10.96 -8.45 -5.97
CA TRP A 85 -11.00 -7.05 -5.56
C TRP A 85 -11.70 -6.87 -4.21
N LEU A 86 -11.28 -5.87 -3.44
CA LEU A 86 -12.03 -5.43 -2.27
C LEU A 86 -13.44 -5.01 -2.71
N PRO A 87 -14.49 -5.35 -1.94
CA PRO A 87 -15.84 -4.94 -2.28
C PRO A 87 -15.90 -3.41 -2.38
N ALA A 88 -16.63 -2.92 -3.38
CA ALA A 88 -16.97 -1.51 -3.46
C ALA A 88 -17.90 -1.17 -2.29
N ASN A 89 -17.33 -0.69 -1.20
CA ASN A 89 -18.06 -0.17 -0.06
C ASN A 89 -17.73 1.31 0.09
N ASP A 90 -18.77 2.15 0.06
CA ASP A 90 -18.70 3.58 0.39
C ASP A 90 -18.77 3.83 1.91
N SER A 91 -18.71 2.77 2.72
CA SER A 91 -18.79 2.88 4.16
C SER A 91 -17.59 3.63 4.72
N ALA A 92 -17.82 4.86 5.16
CA ALA A 92 -16.85 5.64 5.92
C ALA A 92 -16.42 4.82 7.15
N VAL A 93 -15.13 4.51 7.25
CA VAL A 93 -14.58 3.83 8.42
C VAL A 93 -14.26 4.88 9.48
N PRO A 94 -14.47 4.58 10.78
CA PRO A 94 -14.09 5.50 11.86
C PRO A 94 -12.61 5.84 11.75
N GLU A 95 -12.36 7.12 11.50
CA GLU A 95 -11.03 7.69 11.34
C GLU A 95 -10.24 7.52 12.65
N THR A 96 -9.08 6.85 12.59
CA THR A 96 -8.23 6.77 13.78
C THR A 96 -7.45 8.08 13.96
N GLU A 97 -7.05 8.39 15.20
CA GLU A 97 -6.15 9.53 15.49
C GLU A 97 -4.79 9.45 14.76
N ARG A 98 -4.45 8.27 14.22
CA ARG A 98 -3.29 8.09 13.35
C ARG A 98 -3.60 8.57 11.94
N ASP A 99 -4.75 8.20 11.39
CA ASP A 99 -5.18 8.55 10.03
C ASP A 99 -5.30 10.08 9.90
N LYS A 100 -5.89 10.76 10.91
CA LYS A 100 -5.93 12.24 11.00
C LYS A 100 -4.56 12.91 10.89
N ARG A 101 -3.53 12.31 11.50
CA ARG A 101 -2.16 12.85 11.50
C ARG A 101 -1.48 12.66 10.15
N VAL A 102 -1.68 11.50 9.51
CA VAL A 102 -1.14 11.22 8.18
C VAL A 102 -1.82 12.12 7.15
N ALA A 103 -3.13 12.28 7.26
CA ALA A 103 -3.95 13.18 6.47
C ALA A 103 -3.45 14.62 6.45
N ALA A 104 -3.25 15.20 7.63
CA ALA A 104 -2.75 16.55 7.80
C ALA A 104 -1.35 16.72 7.17
N LYS A 105 -0.50 15.69 7.25
CA LYS A 105 0.88 15.74 6.76
C LYS A 105 0.99 15.53 5.24
N MET A 106 0.13 14.71 4.64
CA MET A 106 0.16 14.39 3.21
C MET A 106 -0.67 15.35 2.33
N ARG A 107 -1.41 16.31 2.91
CA ARG A 107 -2.24 17.31 2.19
C ARG A 107 -3.22 16.70 1.17
N SER A 108 -3.79 15.53 1.47
CA SER A 108 -4.79 14.88 0.61
C SER A 108 -6.21 15.32 0.97
N THR A 109 -7.07 15.58 -0.03
CA THR A 109 -8.38 16.24 0.14
C THR A 109 -9.60 15.37 -0.17
N ARG A 110 -9.46 14.05 -0.35
CA ARG A 110 -10.65 13.17 -0.51
C ARG A 110 -10.43 11.81 0.14
N TRP A 111 -11.19 11.58 1.22
CA TRP A 111 -11.11 10.38 2.05
C TRP A 111 -12.09 9.34 1.55
N THR A 112 -11.58 8.35 0.83
CA THR A 112 -12.31 7.10 0.55
C THR A 112 -11.42 5.96 0.98
N GLN A 113 -11.98 5.00 1.72
CA GLN A 113 -11.25 3.77 2.01
C GLN A 113 -10.83 3.10 0.70
N PRO A 114 -9.64 2.48 0.65
CA PRO A 114 -9.27 1.59 -0.43
C PRO A 114 -10.38 0.55 -0.67
N SER A 115 -11.09 0.67 -1.78
CA SER A 115 -12.21 -0.20 -2.13
C SER A 115 -12.34 -0.36 -3.66
N GLY A 116 -12.92 -1.48 -4.09
CA GLY A 116 -13.15 -1.74 -5.50
C GLY A 116 -11.89 -2.01 -6.31
N PHE A 117 -11.98 -1.71 -7.61
CA PHE A 117 -10.96 -2.06 -8.60
C PHE A 117 -9.57 -1.49 -8.27
N GLY A 118 -8.56 -2.36 -8.39
CA GLY A 118 -7.18 -2.06 -8.08
C GLY A 118 -6.80 -2.20 -6.61
N TRP A 119 -7.74 -2.56 -5.73
CA TRP A 119 -7.44 -2.95 -4.36
C TRP A 119 -7.73 -4.43 -4.17
N LEU A 120 -6.71 -5.23 -3.86
CA LEU A 120 -6.83 -6.68 -3.77
C LEU A 120 -7.42 -7.10 -2.42
N ALA A 121 -8.41 -7.99 -2.46
CA ALA A 121 -8.98 -8.62 -1.26
C ALA A 121 -8.00 -9.57 -0.58
N GLN A 122 -7.10 -10.19 -1.36
CA GLN A 122 -6.11 -11.15 -0.88
C GLN A 122 -4.74 -10.92 -1.50
N SER A 123 -3.70 -11.46 -0.87
CA SER A 123 -2.35 -11.45 -1.45
C SER A 123 -2.32 -12.27 -2.74
N PRO A 124 -1.80 -11.72 -3.86
CA PRO A 124 -1.58 -12.50 -5.08
C PRO A 124 -0.39 -13.47 -4.93
N LEU A 125 0.42 -13.30 -3.87
CA LEU A 125 1.60 -14.10 -3.61
C LEU A 125 1.26 -15.42 -2.89
N PRO A 126 1.98 -16.51 -3.19
CA PRO A 126 1.90 -17.75 -2.41
C PRO A 126 2.32 -17.49 -0.96
N LEU A 127 1.89 -18.34 -0.03
CA LEU A 127 2.11 -18.13 1.41
C LEU A 127 3.58 -17.83 1.76
N HIS A 128 4.52 -18.53 1.13
CA HIS A 128 5.97 -18.35 1.34
C HIS A 128 6.53 -17.04 0.75
N GLY A 129 5.81 -16.39 -0.16
CA GLY A 129 6.17 -15.09 -0.72
C GLY A 129 5.57 -13.91 0.04
N ARG A 130 4.74 -14.16 1.06
CA ARG A 130 4.09 -13.13 1.87
C ARG A 130 5.04 -12.62 2.96
N THR A 131 4.90 -11.36 3.32
CA THR A 131 5.69 -10.79 4.41
C THR A 131 5.19 -11.30 5.76
N GLU A 132 6.08 -11.43 6.75
CA GLU A 132 5.67 -11.80 8.13
C GLU A 132 4.59 -10.85 8.66
N THR A 133 4.74 -9.56 8.38
CA THR A 133 3.77 -8.52 8.77
C THR A 133 2.41 -8.77 8.12
N GLU A 134 2.37 -9.14 6.85
CA GLU A 134 1.12 -9.48 6.17
C GLU A 134 0.42 -10.67 6.84
N VAL A 135 1.16 -11.74 7.11
CA VAL A 135 0.63 -12.95 7.73
C VAL A 135 0.13 -12.66 9.14
N HIS A 136 0.89 -11.89 9.93
CA HIS A 136 0.52 -11.49 11.29
C HIS A 136 -0.73 -10.59 11.32
N GLN A 137 -0.78 -9.58 10.45
CA GLN A 137 -1.92 -8.66 10.39
C GLN A 137 -3.20 -9.41 9.99
N ALA A 138 -3.11 -10.28 8.98
CA ALA A 138 -4.25 -11.05 8.47
C ALA A 138 -4.74 -12.14 9.43
N LEU A 139 -3.83 -12.94 10.01
CA LEU A 139 -4.20 -14.14 10.78
C LEU A 139 -4.34 -13.90 12.28
N VAL A 140 -3.56 -12.97 12.85
CA VAL A 140 -3.48 -12.79 14.31
C VAL A 140 -4.30 -11.60 14.75
N THR A 141 -4.00 -10.42 14.20
CA THR A 141 -4.61 -9.16 14.67
C THR A 141 -5.95 -8.84 14.00
N LYS A 142 -6.27 -9.57 12.92
CA LYS A 142 -7.46 -9.34 12.07
C LYS A 142 -7.59 -7.87 11.60
N ARG A 143 -6.45 -7.21 11.39
CA ARG A 143 -6.42 -5.83 10.89
C ARG A 143 -6.35 -5.84 9.37
N PRO A 144 -6.95 -4.84 8.71
CA PRO A 144 -6.90 -4.74 7.27
C PRO A 144 -5.47 -4.48 6.79
N VAL A 145 -5.13 -5.09 5.65
CA VAL A 145 -3.93 -4.79 4.88
C VAL A 145 -4.40 -4.43 3.48
N TYR A 146 -4.10 -3.20 3.07
CA TYR A 146 -4.48 -2.66 1.78
C TYR A 146 -3.38 -3.00 0.77
N ARG A 147 -3.81 -3.56 -0.36
CA ARG A 147 -2.92 -4.19 -1.34
C ARG A 147 -3.27 -3.69 -2.73
N THR A 148 -2.28 -3.34 -3.53
CA THR A 148 -2.48 -3.07 -4.95
C THR A 148 -1.35 -3.71 -5.74
N LEU A 149 -1.69 -4.21 -6.92
CA LEU A 149 -0.73 -4.72 -7.89
C LEU A 149 -0.76 -3.80 -9.10
N LEU A 150 0.40 -3.27 -9.43
CA LEU A 150 0.57 -2.31 -10.52
C LEU A 150 1.49 -2.89 -11.59
N GLN A 151 1.28 -2.46 -12.83
CA GLN A 151 2.13 -2.76 -13.98
C GLN A 151 2.58 -1.43 -14.63
N PRO A 152 3.81 -1.36 -15.15
CA PRO A 152 4.34 -0.17 -15.80
C PRO A 152 3.88 -0.06 -17.27
#